data_AF-K2IZA5-F1
#
_entry.id   AF-K2IZA5-F1
#
_cell.length_a   1.000
_cell.length_b   1.000
_cell.length_c   1.000
_cell.angle_alpha   90.00
_cell.angle_beta   90.00
_cell.angle_gamma   90.00
#
_symmetry.space_group_name_H-M   'P 1'
#
loop_
_entity.id
_entity.type
_entity.pdbx_description
1 polymer ?
#
loop_
_entity_poly.entity_id
_entity_poly.type
_entity_poly.pdbx_seq_one_letter_code
_entity_poly.pdbx_strand_id
1 'polypeptide(L)'
;MDDRRPGAARPALFAAQFALSHACWLLTYPLAGWLGAMLGLEATFYVLAAIAAVGTMIAALVWPAGDPGVLPHDHPEQAHTHPHTHDAHHQHEHEDWEGPEPYSHPHRHAPLQHSHELVIDDHHPVWPQ
;
A
#
# COMPACT_ATOMS: atom_id res chain seq x y z
N MET A 1 5.11 5.19 25.48
CA MET A 1 5.86 6.01 24.51
C MET A 1 5.71 5.30 23.17
N ASP A 2 4.54 5.47 22.55
CA ASP A 2 4.10 4.79 21.32
C ASP A 2 4.04 5.88 20.23
N ASP A 3 5.09 5.95 19.42
CA ASP A 3 5.24 6.90 18.31
C ASP A 3 4.79 6.26 17.00
N ARG A 4 3.54 5.79 16.95
CA ARG A 4 2.90 5.33 15.72
C ARG A 4 1.84 6.34 15.30
N ARG A 5 2.28 7.48 14.76
CA ARG A 5 1.34 8.42 14.13
C ARG A 5 0.96 7.86 12.75
N PRO A 6 -0.32 7.50 12.52
CA PRO A 6 -0.75 6.79 11.31
C PRO A 6 -0.51 7.56 9.99
N GLY A 7 -0.34 8.89 10.05
CA GLY A 7 0.00 9.70 8.87
C GLY A 7 1.47 9.68 8.45
N ALA A 8 2.40 9.22 9.30
CA ALA A 8 3.84 9.28 9.04
C ALA A 8 4.40 8.06 8.28
N ALA A 9 3.64 6.96 8.20
CA ALA A 9 4.11 5.71 7.62
C ALA A 9 4.34 5.80 6.09
N ARG A 10 3.43 6.46 5.35
CA ARG A 10 3.53 6.55 3.89
C ARG A 10 4.75 7.37 3.43
N PRO A 11 4.97 8.62 3.92
CA PRO A 11 6.15 9.38 3.52
C PRO A 11 7.47 8.71 3.94
N ALA A 12 7.49 8.03 5.10
CA ALA A 12 8.67 7.29 5.56
C ALA A 12 9.03 6.12 4.64
N LEU A 13 8.03 5.36 4.15
CA LEU A 13 8.25 4.27 3.19
C LEU A 13 8.80 4.80 1.85
N PHE A 14 8.22 5.89 1.32
CA PHE A 14 8.74 6.52 0.10
C PHE A 14 10.17 7.03 0.28
N ALA A 15 10.46 7.67 1.42
CA ALA A 15 11.80 8.14 1.74
C ALA A 15 12.80 6.97 1.84
N ALA A 16 12.39 5.85 2.46
CA ALA A 16 13.22 4.66 2.56
C ALA A 16 13.50 4.04 1.18
N GLN A 17 12.49 3.88 0.33
CA GLN A 17 12.65 3.35 -1.03
C GLN A 17 13.55 4.27 -1.88
N PHE A 18 13.34 5.59 -1.79
CA PHE A 18 14.16 6.60 -2.45
C PHE A 18 15.62 6.49 -1.99
N ALA A 19 15.88 6.53 -0.68
CA ALA A 19 17.22 6.47 -0.13
C ALA A 19 17.94 5.15 -0.47
N LEU A 20 17.24 4.01 -0.38
CA LEU A 20 17.79 2.71 -0.71
C LEU A 20 18.21 2.63 -2.18
N SER A 21 17.36 3.10 -3.10
CA SER A 21 17.67 3.09 -4.54
C SER A 21 18.89 3.95 -4.86
N HIS A 22 19.02 5.11 -4.21
CA HIS A 22 20.19 5.98 -4.37
C HIS A 22 21.45 5.38 -3.75
N ALA A 23 21.34 4.75 -2.58
CA ALA A 23 22.45 4.05 -1.95
C ALA A 23 22.97 2.91 -2.85
N CYS A 24 22.06 2.10 -3.40
CA CYS A 24 22.42 1.06 -4.38
C CYS A 24 23.15 1.65 -5.58
N TRP A 25 22.62 2.73 -6.18
CA TRP A 25 23.27 3.40 -7.31
C TRP A 25 24.66 3.95 -6.96
N LEU A 26 24.78 4.67 -5.84
CA LEU A 26 26.04 5.24 -5.36
C LEU A 26 27.11 4.18 -5.11
N LEU A 27 26.71 2.96 -4.74
CA LEU A 27 27.63 1.83 -4.55
C LEU A 27 27.99 1.16 -5.87
N THR A 28 27.00 0.76 -6.66
CA THR A 28 27.25 -0.08 -7.85
C THR A 28 27.83 0.71 -9.02
N TYR A 29 27.54 2.01 -9.12
CA TYR A 29 28.05 2.85 -10.20
C TYR A 29 29.58 3.00 -10.21
N PRO A 30 30.24 3.46 -9.12
CA PRO A 30 31.70 3.49 -9.07
C PRO A 30 32.31 2.09 -9.09
N LEU A 31 31.66 1.10 -8.46
CA LEU A 31 32.12 -0.28 -8.47
C LEU A 31 32.20 -0.84 -9.91
N ALA A 32 31.18 -0.60 -10.73
CA ALA A 32 31.15 -1.02 -12.12
C ALA A 32 32.26 -0.35 -12.94
N GLY A 33 32.50 0.95 -12.73
CA GLY A 33 33.58 1.67 -13.41
C GLY A 33 34.96 1.16 -13.02
N TRP A 34 35.20 0.95 -11.73
CA TRP A 34 36.48 0.50 -11.21
C TRP A 34 36.79 -0.95 -11.62
N LEU A 35 35.83 -1.86 -11.43
CA LEU A 35 35.99 -3.26 -11.83
C LEU A 35 36.07 -3.41 -13.35
N GLY A 36 35.30 -2.63 -14.11
CA GLY A 36 35.33 -2.65 -15.57
C GLY A 36 36.71 -2.27 -16.11
N ALA A 37 37.37 -1.30 -15.46
CA ALA A 37 38.72 -0.88 -15.82
C ALA A 37 39.81 -1.90 -15.43
N MET A 38 39.62 -2.66 -14.35
CA MET A 38 40.65 -3.59 -13.83
C MET A 38 40.51 -5.03 -14.35
N LEU A 39 39.28 -5.53 -14.43
CA LEU A 39 38.98 -6.95 -14.69
C LEU A 39 38.31 -7.16 -16.05
N GLY A 40 37.96 -6.08 -16.76
CA GLY A 40 37.16 -6.14 -17.98
C GLY A 40 35.66 -6.29 -17.71
N LEU A 41 34.88 -6.15 -18.78
CA LEU A 41 33.41 -6.12 -18.69
C LEU A 41 32.80 -7.45 -18.26
N GLU A 42 33.32 -8.58 -18.76
CA GLU A 42 32.75 -9.91 -18.48
C GLU A 42 32.81 -10.25 -16.99
N ALA A 43 33.98 -10.13 -16.36
CA ALA A 43 34.15 -10.38 -14.93
C ALA A 43 33.30 -9.41 -14.09
N THR A 44 33.22 -8.14 -14.49
CA THR A 44 32.41 -7.13 -13.81
C THR A 44 30.92 -7.48 -13.84
N PHE A 45 30.41 -7.99 -14.96
CA PHE A 45 29.03 -8.46 -15.06
C PHE A 45 28.73 -9.58 -14.06
N TYR A 46 29.60 -10.60 -13.95
CA TYR A 46 29.39 -11.68 -12.99
C TYR A 46 29.38 -11.18 -11.54
N VAL A 47 30.25 -10.22 -11.19
CA VAL A 47 30.26 -9.62 -9.85
C VAL A 47 28.96 -8.88 -9.56
N LEU A 48 28.49 -8.02 -10.49
CA LEU A 48 27.24 -7.29 -10.31
C LEU A 48 26.02 -8.22 -10.29
N ALA A 49 26.02 -9.28 -11.10
CA ALA A 49 24.98 -10.31 -11.08
C ALA A 49 24.93 -11.03 -9.73
N ALA A 50 26.08 -11.37 -9.15
CA ALA A 50 26.14 -11.98 -7.81
C ALA A 50 25.60 -11.05 -6.72
N ILE A 51 25.94 -9.75 -6.78
CA ILE A 51 25.40 -8.74 -5.85
C ILE A 51 23.87 -8.66 -5.97
N ALA A 52 23.35 -8.60 -7.21
CA ALA A 52 21.92 -8.57 -7.46
C ALA A 52 21.22 -9.83 -6.91
N ALA A 53 21.78 -11.02 -7.18
CA ALA A 53 21.23 -12.29 -6.70
C ALA A 53 21.19 -12.37 -5.17
N VAL A 54 22.24 -11.93 -4.48
CA VAL A 54 22.27 -11.86 -3.01
C VAL A 54 21.21 -10.90 -2.49
N GLY A 55 21.08 -9.71 -3.09
CA GLY A 55 20.05 -8.74 -2.73
C GLY A 55 18.63 -9.30 -2.90
N THR A 56 18.36 -9.96 -4.03
CA THR A 56 17.08 -10.62 -4.29
C THR A 56 16.81 -11.75 -3.30
N MET A 57 17.81 -12.56 -2.97
CA MET A 57 17.65 -13.64 -1.99
C MET A 57 17.34 -13.09 -0.60
N ILE A 58 18.03 -12.04 -0.16
CA ILE A 58 17.72 -11.36 1.12
C ILE A 58 16.30 -10.82 1.10
N ALA A 59 15.88 -10.14 0.02
CA ALA A 59 14.52 -9.63 -0.12
C ALA A 59 13.49 -10.76 -0.02
N ALA A 60 13.69 -11.88 -0.72
CA ALA A 60 12.80 -13.02 -0.67
C ALA A 60 12.72 -13.69 0.72
N LEU A 61 13.83 -13.72 1.47
CA LEU A 61 13.89 -14.29 2.82
C LEU A 61 13.27 -13.37 3.89
N VAL A 62 13.43 -12.05 3.73
CA VAL A 62 12.92 -11.05 4.67
C VAL A 62 11.44 -10.73 4.41
N TRP A 63 10.95 -10.94 3.19
CA TRP A 63 9.57 -10.66 2.86
C TRP A 63 8.60 -11.56 3.65
N PRO A 64 7.68 -10.98 4.44
CA PRO A 64 6.71 -11.76 5.19
C PRO A 64 5.76 -12.48 4.22
N ALA A 65 5.76 -13.81 4.25
CA ALA A 65 4.93 -14.66 3.38
C ALA A 65 3.46 -14.77 3.83
N GLY A 66 3.15 -14.31 5.04
CA GLY A 66 1.82 -14.42 5.65
C GLY A 66 1.21 -13.05 5.92
N ASP A 67 1.07 -12.22 4.88
CA ASP A 67 0.22 -11.04 4.97
C ASP A 67 -1.24 -11.49 4.75
N PRO A 68 -2.13 -11.41 5.75
CA PRO A 68 -3.53 -11.79 5.57
C PRO A 68 -4.15 -10.81 4.57
N GLY A 69 -4.27 -11.21 3.31
CA GLY A 69 -4.88 -10.39 2.24
C GLY A 69 -6.34 -10.00 2.50
N VAL A 70 -6.94 -10.49 3.60
CA VAL A 70 -8.26 -10.12 4.08
C VAL A 70 -8.14 -9.83 5.57
N LEU A 71 -8.17 -8.55 5.94
CA LEU A 71 -8.19 -8.10 7.33
C LEU A 71 -9.62 -7.76 7.73
N PRO A 72 -10.23 -8.50 8.69
CA PRO A 72 -11.53 -8.10 9.24
C PRO A 72 -11.38 -6.76 9.94
N HIS A 73 -12.24 -5.80 9.62
CA HIS A 73 -12.24 -4.49 10.26
C HIS A 73 -13.67 -3.97 10.42
N ASP A 74 -13.84 -3.12 11.42
CA ASP A 74 -15.13 -2.52 11.78
C ASP A 74 -15.21 -1.09 11.27
N HIS A 75 -16.27 -0.75 10.53
CA HIS A 75 -16.59 0.64 10.23
C HIS A 75 -17.45 1.23 11.34
N PRO A 76 -17.06 2.37 11.94
CA PRO A 76 -17.98 3.12 12.80
C PRO A 76 -19.15 3.66 11.97
N GLU A 77 -20.25 4.04 12.63
CA GLU A 77 -21.37 4.71 11.96
C GLU A 77 -20.85 5.84 11.07
N GLN A 78 -21.14 5.76 9.77
CA GLN A 78 -20.67 6.74 8.80
C GLN A 78 -21.86 7.39 8.10
N ALA A 79 -21.89 8.73 8.15
CA ALA A 79 -22.81 9.55 7.38
C ALA A 79 -22.08 10.04 6.13
N HIS A 80 -22.59 9.70 4.95
CA HIS A 80 -22.01 10.14 3.68
C HIS A 80 -23.07 10.41 2.61
N THR A 81 -22.67 11.09 1.54
CA THR A 81 -23.53 11.44 0.39
C THR A 81 -22.84 10.98 -0.88
N HIS A 82 -23.47 10.06 -1.61
CA HIS A 82 -23.03 9.61 -2.92
C HIS A 82 -24.24 9.07 -3.71
N PRO A 83 -24.17 9.08 -5.06
CA PRO A 83 -25.20 8.46 -5.89
C PRO A 83 -25.26 6.96 -5.61
N HIS A 84 -26.41 6.44 -5.20
CA HIS A 84 -26.61 5.02 -4.99
C HIS A 84 -27.93 4.54 -5.59
N THR A 85 -28.02 3.21 -5.70
CA THR A 85 -29.23 2.46 -6.01
C THR A 85 -29.52 1.54 -4.84
N HIS A 86 -30.79 1.27 -4.51
CA HIS A 86 -31.11 0.37 -3.39
C HIS A 86 -30.76 -1.07 -3.75
N ASP A 87 -29.59 -1.52 -3.30
CA ASP A 87 -29.15 -2.90 -3.38
C ASP A 87 -29.09 -3.54 -1.98
N ALA A 88 -28.50 -4.74 -1.87
CA ALA A 88 -28.36 -5.42 -0.59
C ALA A 88 -27.58 -4.61 0.47
N HIS A 89 -26.73 -3.67 0.03
CA HIS A 89 -25.88 -2.84 0.88
C HIS A 89 -26.48 -1.46 1.18
N HIS A 90 -27.49 -1.02 0.42
CA HIS A 90 -28.16 0.27 0.58
C HIS A 90 -29.64 0.07 0.91
N GLN A 91 -29.93 -0.43 2.11
CA GLN A 91 -31.29 -0.59 2.61
C GLN A 91 -31.60 0.45 3.69
N HIS A 92 -32.20 1.57 3.31
CA HIS A 92 -32.79 2.56 4.22
C HIS A 92 -34.12 3.06 3.67
N GLU A 93 -34.99 3.54 4.57
CA GLU A 93 -36.22 4.22 4.19
C GLU A 93 -35.95 5.70 3.92
N HIS A 94 -36.60 6.25 2.91
CA HIS A 94 -36.63 7.69 2.67
C HIS A 94 -37.81 8.31 3.43
N GLU A 95 -37.58 9.44 4.12
CA GLU A 95 -38.69 10.21 4.71
C GLU A 95 -39.54 10.90 3.64
N ASP A 96 -38.94 11.28 2.50
CA ASP A 96 -39.57 12.05 1.42
C ASP A 96 -39.28 11.48 0.02
N TRP A 97 -39.99 12.00 -0.99
CA TRP A 97 -39.77 11.65 -2.40
C TRP A 97 -38.48 12.29 -2.94
N GLU A 98 -37.50 11.46 -3.31
CA GLU A 98 -36.16 11.90 -3.72
C GLU A 98 -35.88 11.79 -5.23
N GLY A 99 -36.85 11.35 -6.02
CA GLY A 99 -36.75 11.24 -7.49
C GLY A 99 -36.34 9.84 -8.00
N PRO A 100 -36.13 9.69 -9.32
CA PRO A 100 -35.75 8.41 -9.92
C PRO A 100 -34.28 8.07 -9.67
N GLU A 101 -33.99 6.81 -9.32
CA GLU A 101 -32.63 6.31 -9.14
C GLU A 101 -31.79 6.34 -10.43
N PRO A 102 -30.46 6.59 -10.33
CA PRO A 102 -29.66 6.79 -9.12
C PRO A 102 -29.76 8.23 -8.58
N TYR A 103 -29.95 8.39 -7.26
CA TYR A 103 -30.00 9.70 -6.58
C TYR A 103 -28.94 9.80 -5.48
N SER A 104 -28.60 11.03 -5.10
CA SER A 104 -27.56 11.33 -4.12
C SER A 104 -28.15 12.14 -2.97
N HIS A 105 -28.31 11.50 -1.81
CA HIS A 105 -28.70 12.15 -0.57
C HIS A 105 -27.80 11.71 0.60
N PRO A 106 -27.76 12.50 1.68
CA PRO A 106 -27.11 12.08 2.92
C PRO A 106 -27.82 10.85 3.49
N HIS A 107 -27.07 9.77 3.67
CA HIS A 107 -27.54 8.58 4.39
C HIS A 107 -26.51 8.14 5.42
N ARG A 108 -26.99 7.38 6.41
CA ARG A 108 -26.19 6.86 7.52
C ARG A 108 -26.16 5.35 7.46
N HIS A 109 -24.96 4.77 7.50
CA HIS A 109 -24.78 3.34 7.67
C HIS A 109 -24.58 3.01 9.13
N ALA A 110 -25.31 2.00 9.63
CA ALA A 110 -25.04 1.40 10.92
C ALA A 110 -23.63 0.74 10.92
N PRO A 111 -23.01 0.50 12.08
CA PRO A 111 -21.70 -0.15 12.14
C PRO A 111 -21.71 -1.47 11.38
N LEU A 112 -20.88 -1.57 10.34
CA LEU A 112 -20.81 -2.74 9.47
C LEU A 112 -19.42 -3.37 9.61
N GLN A 113 -19.40 -4.66 9.94
CA GLN A 113 -18.20 -5.48 9.88
C GLN A 113 -18.13 -6.10 8.49
N HIS A 114 -17.14 -5.70 7.69
CA HIS A 114 -16.94 -6.27 6.37
C HIS A 114 -15.48 -6.68 6.14
N SER A 115 -15.23 -7.40 5.05
CA SER A 115 -13.92 -7.96 4.71
C SER A 115 -13.68 -7.75 3.22
N HIS A 116 -12.64 -7.00 2.87
CA HIS A 116 -12.16 -6.84 1.51
C HIS A 116 -10.63 -6.84 1.50
N GLU A 117 -10.04 -6.99 0.31
CA GLU A 117 -8.61 -6.76 0.11
C GLU A 117 -8.28 -5.32 0.51
N LEU A 118 -7.33 -5.13 1.44
CA LEU A 118 -7.02 -3.81 1.97
C LEU A 118 -6.33 -2.96 0.89
N VAL A 119 -7.10 -2.06 0.27
CA VAL A 119 -6.58 -1.04 -0.64
C VAL A 119 -6.46 0.27 0.14
N ILE A 120 -5.25 0.83 0.18
CA ILE A 120 -5.01 2.16 0.77
C ILE A 120 -5.65 3.20 -0.15
N ASP A 121 -6.86 3.63 0.19
CA ASP A 121 -7.64 4.65 -0.53
C ASP A 121 -8.17 5.73 0.43
N ASP A 122 -9.03 6.61 -0.07
CA ASP A 122 -9.60 7.71 0.70
C ASP A 122 -10.52 7.23 1.86
N HIS A 123 -11.03 6.00 1.78
CA HIS A 123 -11.87 5.40 2.83
C HIS A 123 -11.03 4.60 3.85
N HIS A 124 -9.80 4.21 3.51
CA HIS A 124 -8.87 3.46 4.37
C HIS A 124 -7.55 4.21 4.63
N PRO A 125 -7.59 5.35 5.34
CA PRO A 125 -6.40 6.14 5.61
C PRO A 125 -5.47 5.52 6.65
N VAL A 126 -5.90 4.50 7.39
CA VAL A 126 -5.14 3.89 8.50
C VAL A 126 -5.21 2.36 8.44
N TRP A 127 -4.20 1.71 9.03
CA TRP A 127 -4.19 0.25 9.17
C TRP A 127 -5.26 -0.19 10.19
N PRO A 128 -6.04 -1.24 9.92
CA PRO A 128 -6.99 -1.78 10.89
C PRO A 128 -6.25 -2.34 12.12
N GLN A 129 -6.78 -2.09 13.33
CA GLN A 129 -6.20 -2.54 14.60
C GLN A 129 -6.71 -3.91 15.02
#